data_AF-A0A1V4X4Z9-F1
#
_entry.id   AF-A0A1V4X4Z9-F1
#
_cell.length_a   1.000
_cell.length_b   1.000
_cell.length_c   1.000
_cell.angle_alpha   90.00
_cell.angle_beta   90.00
_cell.angle_gamma   90.00
#
_symmetry.space_group_name_H-M   'P 1'
#
loop_
_entity.id
_entity.type
_entity.pdbx_description
1 polymer ?
#
loop_
_entity_poly.entity_id
_entity_poly.type
_entity_poly.pdbx_seq_one_letter_code
_entity_poly.pdbx_strand_id
1 'polypeptide(L)'
;MLRVVCRYCRKEIRTRPSEFDGVSHGVCDACLPLMVRELGQPMQDYLDELKAPVLVVQDNARVISANAAARKLMSKEEIEICGDLAGEVIGCRHSREPGGCGRTVHCKSCAIRRAVMHTLETGEPCRKKAYADIGTVNGDRRVRFQVETEKVNSFVRLTIHDVREGEEQSSG
;
A
#
# COMPACT_ATOMS: atom_id res chain seq x y z
N MET A 1 33.51 -38.11 -1.46
CA MET A 1 32.53 -37.68 -2.48
C MET A 1 31.32 -37.05 -1.78
N LEU A 2 31.00 -35.79 -2.09
CA LEU A 2 29.86 -35.10 -1.50
C LEU A 2 28.71 -35.02 -2.50
N ARG A 3 27.59 -35.68 -2.20
CA ARG A 3 26.38 -35.59 -3.02
C ARG A 3 25.54 -34.40 -2.59
N VAL A 4 25.10 -33.59 -3.54
CA VAL A 4 24.15 -32.50 -3.31
C VAL A 4 22.77 -32.96 -3.76
N VAL A 5 21.83 -33.06 -2.83
CA VAL A 5 20.44 -33.47 -3.10
C VAL A 5 19.48 -32.30 -2.92
N CYS A 6 18.42 -32.27 -3.73
CA CYS A 6 17.38 -31.24 -3.63
C CYS A 6 16.55 -31.42 -2.35
N ARG A 7 16.39 -30.34 -1.56
CA ARG A 7 15.55 -30.30 -0.34
C ARG A 7 14.09 -30.70 -0.61
N TYR A 8 13.56 -30.32 -1.78
CA TYR A 8 12.14 -30.48 -2.12
C TYR A 8 11.83 -31.83 -2.76
N CYS A 9 12.48 -32.16 -3.89
CA CYS A 9 12.18 -33.38 -4.64
C CYS A 9 13.14 -34.56 -4.37
N ARG A 10 14.16 -34.36 -3.53
CA ARG A 10 15.21 -35.33 -3.17
C ARG A 10 16.06 -35.87 -4.34
N LYS A 11 15.91 -35.33 -5.57
CA LYS A 11 16.78 -35.66 -6.70
C LYS A 11 18.22 -35.21 -6.44
N GLU A 12 19.19 -36.00 -6.89
CA GLU A 12 20.60 -35.59 -6.92
C GLU A 12 20.77 -34.44 -7.91
N ILE A 13 21.36 -33.33 -7.45
CA ILE A 13 21.64 -32.14 -8.24
C ILE A 13 23.02 -32.28 -8.90
N ARG A 14 24.02 -32.66 -8.10
CA ARG A 14 25.41 -32.85 -8.52
C ARG A 14 26.20 -33.58 -7.44
N THR A 15 27.33 -34.14 -7.84
CA THR A 15 28.35 -34.67 -6.93
C THR A 15 29.62 -33.83 -7.00
N ARG A 16 30.25 -33.57 -5.85
CA ARG A 16 31.48 -32.79 -5.71
C ARG A 16 32.60 -33.64 -5.12
N PRO A 17 33.86 -33.43 -5.55
CA PRO A 17 35.02 -33.94 -4.83
C PRO A 17 34.99 -33.42 -3.39
N SER A 18 35.26 -34.31 -2.42
CA SER A 18 35.27 -33.99 -0.99
C SER A 18 36.05 -35.07 -0.27
N GLU A 19 36.86 -34.64 0.71
CA GLU A 19 37.61 -35.52 1.62
C GLU A 19 36.67 -36.37 2.49
N PHE A 20 35.43 -35.92 2.68
CA PHE A 20 34.39 -36.64 3.41
C PHE A 20 33.31 -37.15 2.46
N ASP A 21 32.83 -38.36 2.73
CA ASP A 21 31.59 -38.88 2.13
C ASP A 21 30.39 -38.32 2.89
N GLY A 22 29.45 -37.73 2.17
CA GLY A 22 28.32 -37.07 2.80
C GLY A 22 27.24 -36.60 1.85
N VAL A 23 26.20 -36.04 2.45
CA VAL A 23 25.04 -35.47 1.75
C VAL A 23 24.86 -34.01 2.17
N SER A 24 24.90 -33.12 1.18
CA SER A 24 24.55 -31.71 1.32
C SER A 24 23.20 -31.44 0.67
N HIS A 25 22.50 -30.39 1.09
CA HIS A 25 21.18 -30.02 0.56
C HIS A 25 21.26 -28.74 -0.27
N GLY A 26 20.59 -28.73 -1.42
CA GLY A 26 20.38 -27.55 -2.26
C GLY A 26 18.96 -27.52 -2.83
N VAL A 27 18.72 -26.71 -3.85
CA VAL A 27 17.45 -26.65 -4.59
C VAL A 27 17.75 -26.79 -6.08
N CYS A 28 17.07 -27.70 -6.77
CA CYS A 28 17.21 -27.86 -8.23
C CYS A 28 16.33 -26.85 -8.98
N ASP A 29 16.66 -26.58 -10.24
CA ASP A 29 15.95 -25.58 -11.06
C ASP A 29 14.44 -25.82 -11.14
N ALA A 30 14.01 -27.08 -11.19
CA ALA A 30 12.59 -27.46 -11.19
C ALA A 30 11.87 -27.15 -9.87
N CYS A 31 12.59 -27.13 -8.75
CA CYS A 31 12.04 -26.82 -7.42
C CYS A 31 12.31 -25.39 -6.98
N LEU A 32 13.12 -24.62 -7.71
CA LEU A 32 13.40 -23.22 -7.42
C LEU A 32 12.11 -22.38 -7.28
N PRO A 33 11.07 -22.54 -8.13
CA PRO A 33 9.82 -21.80 -7.96
C PRO A 33 9.09 -22.10 -6.65
N LEU A 34 9.21 -23.33 -6.11
CA LEU A 34 8.59 -23.70 -4.83
C LEU A 34 9.31 -23.01 -3.67
N MET A 35 10.64 -22.99 -3.69
CA MET A 35 11.45 -22.27 -2.70
C MET A 35 11.13 -20.77 -2.70
N VAL A 36 11.03 -20.16 -3.89
CA VAL A 36 10.67 -18.73 -4.02
C VAL A 36 9.30 -18.44 -3.43
N ARG A 37 8.31 -19.33 -3.59
CA ARG A 37 6.99 -19.17 -2.96
C ARG A 37 7.05 -19.21 -1.43
N GLU A 38 7.88 -20.06 -0.85
CA GLU A 38 8.04 -20.17 0.61
C GLU A 38 8.80 -18.98 1.23
N LEU A 39 9.66 -18.32 0.45
CA LEU A 39 10.40 -17.13 0.91
C LEU A 39 9.51 -15.89 1.07
N GLY A 40 8.27 -15.94 0.57
CA GLY A 40 7.38 -14.79 0.50
C GLY A 40 7.82 -13.79 -0.56
N GLN A 41 6.96 -12.81 -0.83
CA GLN A 41 7.25 -11.69 -1.71
C GLN A 41 7.40 -10.42 -0.87
N PRO A 42 8.37 -9.54 -1.18
CA PRO A 42 8.44 -8.23 -0.54
C PRO A 42 7.09 -7.51 -0.65
N MET A 43 6.60 -6.95 0.45
CA MET A 43 5.27 -6.32 0.50
C MET A 43 5.10 -5.26 -0.59
N GLN A 44 6.13 -4.46 -0.85
CA GLN A 44 6.07 -3.40 -1.86
C GLN A 44 5.88 -3.97 -3.27
N ASP A 45 6.57 -5.05 -3.63
CA ASP A 45 6.44 -5.68 -4.95
C ASP A 45 5.00 -6.18 -5.14
N TYR A 46 4.42 -6.80 -4.12
CA TYR A 46 3.03 -7.27 -4.15
C TYR A 46 2.05 -6.10 -4.30
N LEU A 47 2.26 -5.01 -3.55
CA LEU A 47 1.40 -3.82 -3.64
C LEU A 47 1.48 -3.17 -5.03
N ASP A 48 2.66 -3.15 -5.64
CA ASP A 48 2.89 -2.54 -6.96
C ASP A 48 2.26 -3.36 -8.11
N GLU A 49 1.92 -4.64 -7.90
CA GLU A 49 1.11 -5.43 -8.82
C GLU A 49 -0.38 -5.00 -8.85
N LEU A 50 -0.86 -4.31 -7.81
CA LEU A 50 -2.25 -3.86 -7.74
C LEU A 50 -2.51 -2.69 -8.68
N LYS A 51 -3.49 -2.85 -9.58
CA LYS A 51 -3.88 -1.81 -10.54
C LYS A 51 -4.53 -0.59 -9.89
N ALA A 52 -5.25 -0.80 -8.78
CA ALA A 52 -5.91 0.28 -8.07
C ALA A 52 -4.88 1.02 -7.19
N PRO A 53 -5.01 2.36 -7.04
CA PRO A 53 -4.23 3.12 -6.06
C PRO A 53 -4.48 2.61 -4.64
N VAL A 54 -3.40 2.25 -3.94
CA VAL A 54 -3.43 1.74 -2.56
C VAL A 54 -2.49 2.55 -1.66
N LEU A 55 -3.00 2.97 -0.51
CA LEU A 55 -2.23 3.46 0.61
C LEU A 55 -2.34 2.46 1.77
N VAL A 56 -1.21 2.11 2.38
CA VAL A 56 -1.17 1.35 3.64
C VAL A 56 -1.00 2.35 4.77
N VAL A 57 -1.95 2.37 5.70
CA VAL A 57 -1.99 3.36 6.78
C VAL A 57 -2.05 2.70 8.16
N GLN A 58 -1.57 3.42 9.17
CA GLN A 58 -1.58 3.01 10.56
C GLN A 58 -1.94 4.20 11.49
N ASP A 59 -2.27 3.91 12.75
CA ASP A 59 -2.50 4.89 13.81
C ASP A 59 -3.49 6.00 13.40
N ASN A 60 -3.04 7.25 13.37
CA ASN A 60 -3.85 8.41 13.04
C ASN A 60 -4.00 8.64 11.52
N ALA A 61 -4.17 7.56 10.74
CA ALA A 61 -4.09 7.55 9.27
C ALA A 61 -2.72 8.03 8.72
N ARG A 62 -1.63 7.64 9.39
CA ARG A 62 -0.27 7.84 8.92
C ARG A 62 0.04 6.81 7.83
N VAL A 63 0.55 7.26 6.68
CA VAL A 63 0.90 6.39 5.56
C VAL A 63 2.26 5.73 5.84
N ILE A 64 2.29 4.41 5.71
CA ILE A 64 3.48 3.57 5.90
C ILE A 64 4.04 3.11 4.55
N SER A 65 3.16 2.97 3.55
CA SER A 65 3.55 2.62 2.17
C SER A 65 2.47 3.05 1.20
N ALA A 66 2.85 3.33 -0.05
CA ALA A 66 1.94 3.48 -1.18
C ALA A 66 2.37 2.56 -2.32
N ASN A 67 1.43 2.14 -3.17
CA ASN A 67 1.78 1.42 -4.38
C ASN A 67 2.09 2.34 -5.57
N ALA A 68 2.64 1.78 -6.65
CA ALA A 68 2.96 2.49 -7.88
C ALA A 68 1.75 3.26 -8.46
N ALA A 69 0.55 2.68 -8.41
CA ALA A 69 -0.67 3.34 -8.86
C ALA A 69 -1.02 4.57 -8.00
N ALA A 70 -0.85 4.51 -6.68
CA ALA A 70 -1.06 5.63 -5.77
C ALA A 70 0.00 6.72 -5.92
N ARG A 71 1.28 6.35 -6.01
CA ARG A 71 2.38 7.29 -6.30
C ARG A 71 2.13 8.08 -7.59
N LYS A 72 1.73 7.37 -8.64
CA LYS A 72 1.33 7.98 -9.92
C LYS A 72 0.11 8.89 -9.79
N LEU A 73 -0.93 8.47 -9.07
CA LEU A 73 -2.14 9.27 -8.87
C LEU A 73 -1.85 10.57 -8.11
N MET A 74 -0.99 10.51 -7.10
CA MET A 74 -0.64 11.67 -6.26
C MET A 74 0.51 12.51 -6.82
N SER A 75 1.19 12.01 -7.86
CA SER A 75 2.43 12.62 -8.40
C SER A 75 3.49 12.84 -7.31
N LYS A 76 3.71 11.81 -6.48
CA LYS A 76 4.65 11.81 -5.36
C LYS A 76 5.48 10.53 -5.34
N GLU A 77 6.73 10.64 -4.93
CA GLU A 77 7.62 9.51 -4.69
C GLU A 77 7.42 8.90 -3.30
N GLU A 78 7.86 7.64 -3.10
CA GLU A 78 7.65 6.90 -1.85
C GLU A 78 8.21 7.66 -0.62
N ILE A 79 9.36 8.31 -0.79
CA ILE A 79 10.03 9.07 0.28
C ILE A 79 9.23 10.30 0.71
N GLU A 80 8.36 10.82 -0.15
CA GLU A 80 7.48 11.96 0.13
C GLU A 80 6.13 11.52 0.72
N ILE A 81 5.92 10.21 0.87
CA ILE A 81 4.66 9.62 1.30
C ILE A 81 4.81 8.95 2.67
N CYS A 82 5.90 8.20 2.87
CA CYS A 82 6.09 7.44 4.10
C CYS A 82 6.27 8.38 5.30
N GLY A 83 5.45 8.17 6.32
CA GLY A 83 5.46 8.96 7.54
C GLY A 83 4.49 10.14 7.53
N ASP A 84 3.95 10.57 6.39
CA ASP A 84 2.96 11.65 6.32
C ASP A 84 1.54 11.16 6.63
N LEU A 85 0.63 12.07 6.97
CA LEU A 85 -0.77 11.74 7.15
C LEU A 85 -1.47 11.62 5.79
N ALA A 86 -2.46 10.73 5.68
CA ALA A 86 -3.12 10.43 4.41
C ALA A 86 -3.66 11.68 3.68
N GLY A 87 -4.15 12.69 4.42
CA GLY A 87 -4.60 13.94 3.79
C GLY A 87 -3.49 14.80 3.19
N GLU A 88 -2.28 14.75 3.75
CA GLU A 88 -1.08 15.43 3.22
C GLU A 88 -0.59 14.72 1.95
N VAL A 89 -0.56 13.38 1.99
CA VAL A 89 -0.24 12.53 0.84
C VAL A 89 -1.23 12.74 -0.31
N ILE A 90 -2.53 12.71 -0.01
CA ILE A 90 -3.60 12.92 -1.00
C ILE A 90 -3.60 14.35 -1.56
N GLY A 91 -3.00 15.32 -0.86
CA GLY A 91 -2.98 16.72 -1.29
C GLY A 91 -4.24 17.51 -0.91
N CYS A 92 -4.96 17.08 0.13
CA CYS A 92 -6.12 17.78 0.66
C CYS A 92 -5.72 19.19 1.12
N ARG A 93 -6.38 20.24 0.61
CA ARG A 93 -6.14 21.65 0.96
C ARG A 93 -6.16 21.88 2.47
N HIS A 94 -7.08 21.20 3.18
CA HIS A 94 -7.27 21.35 4.61
C HIS A 94 -6.13 20.76 5.44
N SER A 95 -5.26 19.94 4.84
CA SER A 95 -4.04 19.48 5.51
C SER A 95 -2.99 20.58 5.68
N ARG A 96 -3.09 21.67 4.91
CA ARG A 96 -2.17 22.83 4.99
C ARG A 96 -2.69 23.93 5.92
N GLU A 97 -3.93 23.82 6.39
CA GLU A 97 -4.50 24.75 7.37
C GLU A 97 -3.86 24.54 8.76
N PRO A 98 -3.90 25.55 9.65
CA PRO A 98 -3.43 25.39 11.02
C PRO A 98 -4.03 24.15 11.71
N GLY A 99 -3.16 23.29 12.23
CA GLY A 99 -3.52 22.01 12.86
C GLY A 99 -3.34 20.79 11.95
N GLY A 100 -3.36 20.96 10.63
CA GLY A 100 -3.06 19.90 9.67
C GLY A 100 -4.09 18.77 9.59
N CYS A 101 -3.72 17.69 8.91
CA CYS A 101 -4.64 16.58 8.66
C CYS A 101 -5.14 15.95 9.98
N GLY A 102 -6.46 15.77 10.06
CA GLY A 102 -7.13 15.16 11.20
C GLY A 102 -7.48 16.12 12.33
N ARG A 103 -7.08 17.40 12.27
CA ARG A 103 -7.29 18.37 13.36
C ARG A 103 -8.11 19.60 12.98
N THR A 104 -8.40 19.81 11.69
CA THR A 104 -9.26 20.92 11.23
C THR A 104 -10.75 20.61 11.39
N VAL A 105 -11.60 21.63 11.30
CA VAL A 105 -13.07 21.47 11.34
C VAL A 105 -13.59 20.55 10.22
N HIS A 106 -12.94 20.58 9.05
CA HIS A 106 -13.25 19.74 7.89
C HIS A 106 -12.96 18.25 8.15
N CYS A 107 -12.02 17.95 9.04
CA CYS A 107 -11.69 16.56 9.38
C CYS A 107 -12.81 15.83 10.13
N LYS A 108 -13.73 16.56 10.79
CA LYS A 108 -14.85 15.98 11.54
C LYS A 108 -15.85 15.24 10.64
N SER A 109 -16.00 15.69 9.39
CA SER A 109 -16.89 15.09 8.40
C SER A 109 -16.15 14.39 7.24
N CYS A 110 -14.83 14.31 7.29
CA CYS A 110 -14.02 13.70 6.25
C CYS A 110 -14.32 12.19 6.10
N ALA A 111 -14.90 11.80 4.96
CA ALA A 111 -15.31 10.42 4.69
C ALA A 111 -14.12 9.44 4.70
N ILE A 112 -12.96 9.87 4.17
CA ILE A 112 -11.72 9.07 4.11
C ILE A 112 -11.24 8.77 5.53
N ARG A 113 -11.09 9.82 6.35
CA ARG A 113 -10.63 9.69 7.74
C ARG A 113 -11.59 8.83 8.55
N ARG A 114 -12.90 9.06 8.42
CA ARG A 114 -13.91 8.26 9.14
C ARG A 114 -13.88 6.79 8.72
N ALA A 115 -13.66 6.47 7.44
CA ALA A 115 -13.53 5.10 6.97
C ALA A 115 -12.28 4.42 7.56
N VAL A 116 -11.12 5.10 7.47
CA VAL A 116 -9.86 4.59 8.01
C VAL A 116 -9.94 4.36 9.52
N MET A 117 -10.38 5.37 10.29
CA MET A 117 -10.46 5.26 11.75
C MET A 117 -11.46 4.19 12.18
N HIS A 118 -12.63 4.11 11.52
CA HIS A 118 -13.60 3.06 11.79
C HIS A 118 -12.99 1.67 11.59
N THR A 119 -12.36 1.41 10.44
CA THR A 119 -11.74 0.11 10.17
C THR A 119 -10.56 -0.19 11.10
N LEU A 120 -9.78 0.82 11.51
CA LEU A 120 -8.72 0.64 12.52
C LEU A 120 -9.29 0.20 13.87
N GLU A 121 -10.35 0.88 14.34
CA GLU A 121 -10.95 0.68 15.66
C GLU A 121 -11.76 -0.63 15.73
N THR A 122 -12.60 -0.91 14.73
CA THR A 122 -13.54 -2.05 14.77
C THR A 122 -12.99 -3.29 14.06
N GLY A 123 -12.05 -3.11 13.14
CA GLY A 123 -11.62 -4.16 12.21
C GLY A 123 -12.58 -4.42 11.05
N GLU A 124 -13.75 -3.77 11.04
CA GLU A 124 -14.74 -3.95 9.97
C GLU A 124 -14.32 -3.18 8.70
N PRO A 125 -14.39 -3.82 7.51
CA PRO A 125 -14.10 -3.12 6.27
C PRO A 125 -15.16 -2.06 5.97
N CYS A 126 -14.75 -0.98 5.32
CA CYS A 126 -15.64 0.13 4.98
C CYS A 126 -15.54 0.48 3.51
N ARG A 127 -16.68 0.72 2.85
CA ARG A 127 -16.70 1.21 1.46
C ARG A 127 -17.60 2.43 1.35
N LYS A 128 -17.04 3.59 0.97
CA LYS A 128 -17.77 4.88 0.98
C LYS A 128 -17.38 5.77 -0.19
N LYS A 129 -18.34 6.54 -0.69
CA LYS A 129 -18.05 7.69 -1.57
C LYS A 129 -17.37 8.77 -0.74
N ALA A 130 -16.34 9.39 -1.31
CA ALA A 130 -15.55 10.42 -0.69
C ALA A 130 -15.24 11.54 -1.70
N TYR A 131 -14.77 12.65 -1.16
CA TYR A 131 -14.17 13.72 -1.95
C TYR A 131 -12.95 14.26 -1.21
N ALA A 132 -12.04 14.85 -1.98
CA ALA A 132 -10.95 15.65 -1.45
C ALA A 132 -10.88 16.95 -2.26
N ASP A 133 -10.70 18.07 -1.56
CA ASP A 133 -10.41 19.35 -2.18
C ASP A 133 -8.89 19.44 -2.33
N ILE A 134 -8.39 19.28 -3.55
CA ILE A 134 -6.96 19.21 -3.86
C ILE A 134 -6.44 20.63 -4.10
N GLY A 135 -5.51 21.09 -3.27
CA GLY A 135 -4.96 22.44 -3.42
C GLY A 135 -3.90 22.49 -4.52
N THR A 136 -4.19 23.23 -5.59
CA THR A 136 -3.29 23.45 -6.74
C THR A 136 -2.85 24.91 -6.83
N VAL A 137 -1.87 25.21 -7.70
CA VAL A 137 -1.37 26.58 -7.91
C VAL A 137 -2.48 27.51 -8.44
N ASN A 138 -3.44 26.98 -9.20
CA ASN A 138 -4.54 27.74 -9.82
C ASN A 138 -5.82 27.76 -8.96
N GLY A 139 -5.77 27.29 -7.72
CA GLY A 139 -6.93 27.17 -6.84
C GLY A 139 -7.23 25.73 -6.43
N ASP A 140 -8.31 25.54 -5.68
CA ASP A 140 -8.69 24.24 -5.14
C ASP A 140 -9.61 23.49 -6.10
N ARG A 141 -9.30 22.21 -6.37
CA ARG A 141 -10.10 21.35 -7.23
C ARG A 141 -10.74 20.22 -6.43
N ARG A 142 -12.07 20.11 -6.48
CA ARG A 142 -12.79 19.02 -5.82
C ARG A 142 -12.75 17.74 -6.67
N VAL A 143 -12.14 16.70 -6.13
CA VAL A 143 -12.08 15.37 -6.74
C VAL A 143 -12.99 14.43 -5.96
N ARG A 144 -13.84 13.68 -6.66
CA ARG A 144 -14.73 12.67 -6.08
C ARG A 144 -14.26 11.28 -6.44
N PHE A 145 -14.36 10.35 -5.50
CA PHE A 145 -13.91 8.97 -5.67
C PHE A 145 -14.63 8.06 -4.67
N GLN A 146 -14.41 6.76 -4.79
CA GLN A 146 -14.81 5.79 -3.78
C GLN A 146 -13.57 5.29 -3.04
N VAL A 147 -13.68 5.14 -1.73
CA VAL A 147 -12.67 4.51 -0.89
C VAL A 147 -13.17 3.18 -0.37
N GLU A 148 -12.25 2.23 -0.27
CA GLU A 148 -12.44 0.95 0.41
C GLU A 148 -11.32 0.77 1.42
N THR A 149 -11.67 0.38 2.65
CA THR A 149 -10.72 0.14 3.73
C THR A 149 -10.86 -1.28 4.24
N GLU A 150 -9.73 -1.94 4.47
CA GLU A 150 -9.67 -3.28 5.06
C GLU A 150 -8.53 -3.35 6.07
N LYS A 151 -8.77 -3.97 7.23
CA LYS A 151 -7.74 -4.15 8.26
C LYS A 151 -6.91 -5.38 7.95
N VAL A 152 -5.59 -5.21 7.88
CA VAL A 152 -4.60 -6.28 7.72
C VAL A 152 -3.65 -6.19 8.90
N ASN A 153 -3.83 -7.07 9.88
CA ASN A 153 -3.13 -7.00 11.18
C ASN A 153 -3.33 -5.62 11.86
N SER A 154 -2.23 -4.89 12.09
CA SER A 154 -2.22 -3.54 12.67
C SER A 154 -2.41 -2.43 11.64
N PHE A 155 -2.45 -2.75 10.35
CA PHE A 155 -2.54 -1.78 9.27
C PHE A 155 -3.94 -1.73 8.68
N VAL A 156 -4.25 -0.63 8.01
CA VAL A 156 -5.41 -0.52 7.13
C VAL A 156 -4.93 -0.30 5.71
N ARG A 157 -5.39 -1.15 4.80
CA ARG A 157 -5.25 -0.95 3.36
C ARG A 157 -6.39 -0.05 2.91
N LEU A 158 -6.06 1.13 2.43
CA LEU A 158 -6.97 2.10 1.83
C LEU A 158 -6.83 2.05 0.31
N THR A 159 -7.85 1.57 -0.39
CA THR A 159 -7.90 1.50 -1.85
C THR A 159 -8.80 2.60 -2.40
N ILE A 160 -8.37 3.27 -3.47
CA ILE A 160 -9.12 4.35 -4.13
C ILE A 160 -9.63 3.86 -5.48
N HIS A 161 -10.91 4.13 -5.77
CA HIS A 161 -11.60 3.73 -7.00
C HIS A 161 -12.32 4.92 -7.64
N ASP A 162 -12.61 4.79 -8.94
CA ASP A 162 -13.52 5.68 -9.68
C ASP A 162 -13.24 7.17 -9.50
N VAL A 163 -11.96 7.57 -9.64
CA VAL A 163 -11.55 8.97 -9.50
C VAL A 163 -12.14 9.82 -10.62
N ARG A 164 -12.92 10.84 -10.25
CA ARG A 164 -13.57 11.78 -11.17
C ARG A 164 -13.40 13.20 -10.68
N GLU A 165 -13.10 14.09 -11.60
CA GLU A 165 -13.03 15.53 -11.32
C GLU A 165 -14.45 16.08 -11.19
N GLY A 166 -14.70 16.95 -10.21
CA GLY A 166 -15.93 17.72 -10.17
C GLY A 166 -15.79 18.94 -11.07
N GLU A 167 -16.76 19.17 -11.96
CA GLU A 167 -16.89 20.44 -12.68
C GLU A 167 -17.02 21.59 -11.66
N GLU A 168 -16.24 22.66 -11.86
CA GLU A 168 -16.32 23.89 -11.07
C GLU A 168 -17.75 24.43 -11.14
N GLN A 169 -18.40 24.57 -9.98
CA GLN A 169 -19.58 25.43 -9.90
C GLN A 169 -19.07 26.87 -9.96
N SER A 170 -19.11 27.45 -11.17
CA SER A 170 -19.08 28.89 -11.36
C SER A 170 -20.11 29.51 -10.43
N SER A 171 -19.64 30.22 -9.40
CA SER A 171 -20.48 30.96 -8.46
C SER A 171 -21.17 32.07 -9.26
N GLY A 172 -22.50 32.02 -9.32
CA GLY A 172 -23.32 33.18 -9.68
C GLY A 172 -23.47 34.13 -8.50
#